data_AF-A0A722IQH7-F1
#
_entry.id   AF-A0A722IQH7-F1
#
_cell.length_a   1.000
_cell.length_b   1.000
_cell.length_c   1.000
_cell.angle_alpha   90.00
_cell.angle_beta   90.00
_cell.angle_gamma   90.00
#
_symmetry.space_group_name_H-M   'P 1'
#
loop_
_entity.id
_entity.type
_entity.pdbx_description
1 polymer ?
#
loop_
_entity_poly.entity_id
_entity_poly.type
_entity_poly.pdbx_seq_one_letter_code
_entity_poly.pdbx_strand_id
1 'polypeptide(L)'
;MSNIDKQAVTAKTKELASFMVERFSMNPVSCKLLNEAWKKEFPDEVAIAERMLALLDELEHYKSREERVTKLVLDNSTSWDALYKKLEAAEKRIAELTDQKATWVTWAENASGMVDMLRLRIAELERSETQLINERDSAESALNDAYKAVMGQAPEWSNWFSFENAIDEIELVCELWRNQTDDVIQFRQRIQELEARTVNLSKLSVGEVMYVSGFSRDYAEGWCAGNDNAIHEIRAAGIKVKES
;
A
#
# COMPACT_ATOMS: atom_id res chain seq x y z
N MET A 1 -30.18 79.39 -23.60
CA MET A 1 -29.11 79.96 -22.74
C MET A 1 -28.77 81.33 -23.28
N SER A 2 -29.31 82.39 -22.66
CA SER A 2 -28.94 83.77 -23.01
C SER A 2 -27.43 83.90 -22.81
N ASN A 3 -26.70 84.20 -23.89
CA ASN A 3 -25.27 84.45 -23.87
C ASN A 3 -25.05 85.83 -23.22
N ILE A 4 -25.32 85.89 -21.91
CA ILE A 4 -24.94 87.01 -21.08
C ILE A 4 -23.42 86.98 -21.09
N ASP A 5 -22.83 87.96 -21.77
CA ASP A 5 -21.39 88.16 -21.80
C ASP A 5 -20.90 88.36 -20.35
N LYS A 6 -20.44 87.26 -19.74
CA LYS A 6 -20.03 87.22 -18.34
C LYS A 6 -18.90 88.21 -18.09
N GLN A 7 -18.05 88.50 -19.08
CA GLN A 7 -17.01 89.52 -18.95
C GLN A 7 -17.61 90.92 -18.89
N ALA A 8 -18.56 91.25 -19.75
CA ALA A 8 -19.24 92.55 -19.74
C ALA A 8 -20.03 92.80 -18.45
N VAL A 9 -20.72 91.78 -17.92
CA VAL A 9 -21.43 91.90 -16.64
C VAL A 9 -20.44 92.03 -15.48
N THR A 10 -19.35 91.27 -15.47
CA THR A 10 -18.33 91.36 -14.41
C THR A 10 -17.60 92.70 -14.44
N ALA A 11 -17.36 93.29 -15.62
CA ALA A 11 -16.77 94.62 -15.77
C ALA A 11 -17.66 95.71 -15.18
N LYS A 12 -18.97 95.71 -15.51
CA LYS A 12 -19.95 96.65 -14.95
C LYS A 12 -20.11 96.50 -13.44
N THR A 13 -20.09 95.28 -12.91
CA THR A 13 -20.17 95.05 -11.46
C THR A 13 -18.90 95.55 -10.74
N LYS A 14 -17.71 95.45 -11.36
CA LYS A 14 -16.46 96.00 -10.82
C LYS A 14 -16.44 97.53 -10.83
N GLU A 15 -16.92 98.17 -11.90
CA GLU A 15 -17.10 99.63 -11.93
C GLU A 15 -18.06 100.08 -10.84
N LEU A 16 -19.20 99.41 -10.67
CA LEU A 16 -20.16 99.72 -9.62
C LEU A 16 -19.54 99.63 -8.21
N ALA A 17 -18.76 98.58 -7.97
CA ALA A 17 -18.05 98.39 -6.70
C ALA A 17 -16.97 99.47 -6.47
N SER A 18 -16.25 99.90 -7.52
CA SER A 18 -15.26 100.99 -7.45
C SER A 18 -15.93 102.32 -7.07
N PHE A 19 -17.03 102.67 -7.73
CA PHE A 19 -17.81 103.87 -7.40
C PHE A 19 -18.41 103.82 -5.98
N MET A 20 -18.85 102.65 -5.52
CA MET A 20 -19.33 102.47 -4.14
C MET A 20 -18.23 102.74 -3.11
N VAL A 21 -17.00 102.26 -3.33
CA VAL A 21 -15.87 102.45 -2.42
C VAL A 21 -15.38 103.90 -2.39
N GLU A 22 -15.30 104.55 -3.56
CA GLU A 22 -14.89 105.95 -3.69
C GLU A 22 -15.87 106.90 -2.97
N ARG A 23 -17.16 106.58 -2.95
CA ARG A 23 -18.21 107.36 -2.27
C ARG A 23 -18.05 107.42 -0.75
N PHE A 24 -17.56 106.34 -0.11
CA PHE A 24 -17.34 106.29 1.34
C PHE A 24 -16.09 107.04 1.81
N SER A 25 -15.17 107.37 0.90
CA SER A 25 -13.84 107.90 1.22
C SER A 25 -13.66 109.39 0.85
N MET A 26 -14.73 110.09 0.45
CA MET A 26 -14.67 111.45 -0.10
C MET A 26 -15.13 112.58 0.85
N ASN A 27 -14.71 113.82 0.53
CA ASN A 27 -15.12 115.04 1.22
C ASN A 27 -16.62 115.39 0.99
N PRO A 28 -17.25 116.22 1.85
CA PRO A 28 -18.70 116.41 1.86
C PRO A 28 -19.32 116.99 0.58
N VAL A 29 -18.55 117.70 -0.25
CA VAL A 29 -19.04 118.35 -1.49
C VAL A 29 -18.96 117.39 -2.67
N SER A 30 -17.84 116.68 -2.81
CA SER A 30 -17.70 115.64 -3.84
C SER A 30 -18.71 114.51 -3.66
N CYS A 31 -19.02 114.14 -2.42
CA CYS A 31 -20.07 113.18 -2.11
C CYS A 31 -21.46 113.62 -2.60
N LYS A 32 -21.80 114.92 -2.56
CA LYS A 32 -23.12 115.41 -3.04
C LYS A 32 -23.27 115.29 -4.54
N LEU A 33 -22.24 115.70 -5.30
CA LEU A 33 -22.25 115.62 -6.77
C LEU A 33 -22.27 114.16 -7.25
N LEU A 34 -21.52 113.28 -6.61
CA LEU A 34 -21.58 111.85 -6.91
C LEU A 34 -22.94 111.26 -6.54
N ASN A 35 -23.55 111.65 -5.41
CA ASN A 35 -24.87 111.18 -5.01
C ASN A 35 -25.97 111.56 -6.03
N GLU A 36 -25.87 112.75 -6.63
CA GLU A 36 -26.83 113.22 -7.64
C GLU A 36 -26.65 112.49 -8.98
N ALA A 37 -25.41 112.28 -9.42
CA ALA A 37 -25.11 111.48 -10.60
C ALA A 37 -25.54 110.00 -10.42
N TRP A 38 -25.29 109.46 -9.23
CA TRP A 38 -25.63 108.09 -8.86
C TRP A 38 -27.13 107.83 -8.87
N LYS A 39 -27.93 108.71 -8.26
CA LYS A 39 -29.40 108.61 -8.27
C LYS A 39 -30.01 108.70 -9.67
N LYS A 40 -29.32 109.35 -10.61
CA LYS A 40 -29.77 109.46 -12.01
C LYS A 40 -29.50 108.17 -12.80
N GLU A 41 -28.38 107.51 -12.52
CA GLU A 41 -27.95 106.30 -13.23
C GLU A 41 -28.52 105.02 -12.61
N PHE A 42 -28.79 105.03 -11.31
CA PHE A 42 -29.37 103.95 -10.54
C PHE A 42 -30.56 104.45 -9.70
N PRO A 43 -31.73 104.69 -10.31
CA PRO A 43 -32.89 105.29 -9.64
C PRO A 43 -33.50 104.39 -8.54
N ASP A 44 -33.26 103.08 -8.60
CA ASP A 44 -33.70 102.11 -7.59
C ASP A 44 -32.49 101.37 -7.00
N GLU A 45 -31.77 102.08 -6.12
CA GLU A 45 -30.61 101.55 -5.39
C GLU A 45 -30.97 100.31 -4.54
N VAL A 46 -32.23 100.20 -4.11
CA VAL A 46 -32.71 99.09 -3.27
C VAL A 46 -32.80 97.81 -4.09
N ALA A 47 -33.40 97.85 -5.28
CA ALA A 47 -33.47 96.68 -6.17
C ALA A 47 -32.09 96.16 -6.61
N ILE A 48 -31.11 97.05 -6.74
CA ILE A 48 -29.71 96.67 -7.06
C ILE A 48 -29.05 96.00 -5.86
N ALA A 49 -29.22 96.56 -4.67
CA ALA A 49 -28.70 95.98 -3.43
C ALA A 49 -29.33 94.60 -3.14
N GLU A 50 -30.64 94.44 -3.35
CA GLU A 50 -31.35 93.16 -3.22
C GLU A 50 -30.81 92.10 -4.20
N ARG A 51 -30.55 92.49 -5.45
CA ARG A 51 -29.97 91.58 -6.44
C ARG A 51 -28.53 91.21 -6.12
N MET A 52 -27.74 92.14 -5.59
CA MET A 52 -26.38 91.87 -5.12
C MET A 52 -26.38 90.93 -3.91
N LEU A 53 -27.31 91.12 -2.97
CA LEU A 53 -27.48 90.25 -1.82
C LEU A 53 -27.84 88.82 -2.27
N ALA A 54 -28.80 88.67 -3.19
CA ALA A 54 -29.18 87.36 -3.74
C ALA A 54 -28.01 86.65 -4.46
N LEU A 55 -27.16 87.40 -5.18
CA LEU A 55 -25.96 86.84 -5.82
C LEU A 55 -24.89 86.44 -4.80
N LEU A 56 -24.77 87.16 -3.68
CA LEU A 56 -23.88 86.78 -2.58
C LEU A 56 -24.37 85.50 -1.90
N ASP A 57 -25.67 85.39 -1.62
CA ASP A 57 -26.29 84.19 -1.05
C ASP A 57 -26.12 82.96 -1.98
N GLU A 58 -26.31 83.15 -3.30
CA GLU A 58 -26.03 82.11 -4.30
C GLU A 58 -24.55 81.69 -4.30
N LEU A 59 -23.62 82.65 -4.26
CA LEU A 59 -22.19 82.37 -4.22
C LEU A 59 -21.79 81.61 -2.95
N GLU A 60 -22.36 81.97 -1.81
CA GLU A 60 -22.16 81.27 -0.53
C GLU A 60 -22.70 79.84 -0.60
N HIS A 61 -23.90 79.66 -1.17
CA HIS A 61 -24.46 78.32 -1.41
C HIS A 61 -23.58 77.48 -2.35
N TYR A 62 -23.01 78.08 -3.41
CA TYR A 62 -22.08 77.37 -4.30
C TYR A 62 -20.79 76.95 -3.59
N LYS A 63 -20.19 77.83 -2.78
CA LYS A 63 -19.01 77.49 -1.96
C LYS A 63 -19.30 76.36 -0.98
N SER A 64 -20.43 76.43 -0.26
CA SER A 64 -20.86 75.35 0.63
C SER A 64 -21.07 74.03 -0.11
N ARG A 65 -21.59 74.07 -1.34
CA ARG A 65 -21.74 72.87 -2.17
C ARG A 65 -20.39 72.32 -2.62
N GLU A 66 -19.46 73.18 -3.02
CA GLU A 66 -18.10 72.80 -3.42
C GLU A 66 -17.33 72.13 -2.26
N GLU A 67 -17.44 72.67 -1.05
CA GLU A 67 -16.86 72.06 0.16
C GLU A 67 -17.46 70.68 0.43
N ARG A 68 -18.79 70.53 0.31
CA ARG A 68 -19.45 69.21 0.45
C ARG A 68 -18.98 68.21 -0.60
N VAL A 69 -18.84 68.62 -1.86
CA VAL A 69 -18.35 67.75 -2.95
C VAL A 69 -16.91 67.35 -2.67
N THR A 70 -16.06 68.27 -2.24
CA THR A 70 -14.66 68.00 -1.92
C THR A 70 -14.55 66.96 -0.80
N LYS A 71 -15.33 67.12 0.27
CA LYS A 71 -15.38 66.15 1.36
C LYS A 71 -15.85 64.77 0.87
N LEU A 72 -16.91 64.73 0.06
CA LEU A 72 -17.42 63.46 -0.48
C LEU A 72 -16.40 62.75 -1.37
N VAL A 73 -15.66 63.49 -2.21
CA VAL A 73 -14.60 62.92 -3.05
C VAL A 73 -13.48 62.33 -2.20
N LEU A 74 -13.06 63.01 -1.13
CA LEU A 74 -12.06 62.51 -0.18
C LEU A 74 -12.54 61.25 0.56
N ASP A 75 -13.77 61.27 1.08
CA ASP A 75 -14.39 60.12 1.75
C ASP A 75 -14.54 58.92 0.80
N ASN A 76 -14.88 59.18 -0.47
CA ASN A 76 -14.97 58.14 -1.51
C ASN A 76 -13.58 57.57 -1.85
N SER A 77 -12.56 58.42 -2.00
CA SER A 77 -11.17 57.99 -2.25
C SER A 77 -10.65 57.10 -1.12
N THR A 78 -10.85 57.51 0.13
CA THR A 78 -10.43 56.71 1.29
C THR A 78 -11.19 55.38 1.39
N SER A 79 -12.47 55.36 0.98
CA SER A 79 -13.26 54.13 0.88
C SER A 79 -12.71 53.18 -0.19
N TRP A 80 -12.35 53.68 -1.38
CA TRP A 80 -11.71 52.87 -2.42
C TRP A 80 -10.35 52.34 -2.00
N ASP A 81 -9.51 53.14 -1.35
CA ASP A 81 -8.22 52.70 -0.84
C ASP A 81 -8.36 51.52 0.14
N ALA A 82 -9.39 51.59 1.01
CA ALA A 82 -9.69 50.50 1.93
C ALA A 82 -10.16 49.22 1.21
N LEU A 83 -10.95 49.36 0.13
CA LEU A 83 -11.38 48.23 -0.69
C LEU A 83 -10.21 47.59 -1.44
N TYR A 84 -9.32 48.38 -2.04
CA TYR A 84 -8.14 47.88 -2.72
C TYR A 84 -7.21 47.10 -1.78
N LYS A 85 -6.98 47.60 -0.56
CA LYS A 85 -6.20 46.87 0.46
C LYS A 85 -6.83 45.52 0.81
N LYS A 86 -8.16 45.46 0.91
CA LYS A 86 -8.88 44.19 1.16
C LYS A 86 -8.76 43.25 -0.02
N LEU A 87 -8.86 43.76 -1.25
CA LEU A 87 -8.70 42.96 -2.47
C LEU A 87 -7.29 42.37 -2.54
N GLU A 88 -6.25 43.18 -2.34
CA GLU A 88 -4.85 42.71 -2.36
C GLU A 88 -4.60 41.66 -1.26
N ALA A 89 -5.17 41.84 -0.07
CA ALA A 89 -5.08 40.86 1.01
C ALA A 89 -5.81 39.55 0.64
N ALA A 90 -6.97 39.63 -0.01
CA ALA A 90 -7.71 38.45 -0.46
C ALA A 90 -6.96 37.70 -1.57
N GLU A 91 -6.37 38.41 -2.53
CA GLU A 91 -5.55 37.83 -3.60
C GLU A 91 -4.33 37.10 -3.04
N LYS A 92 -3.62 37.71 -2.08
CA LYS A 92 -2.51 37.05 -1.37
C LYS A 92 -2.98 35.78 -0.65
N ARG A 93 -4.15 35.82 -0.01
CA ARG A 93 -4.69 34.64 0.67
C ARG A 93 -5.08 33.53 -0.30
N ILE A 94 -5.62 33.87 -1.47
CA ILE A 94 -5.95 32.89 -2.52
C ILE A 94 -4.67 32.24 -3.06
N ALA A 95 -3.61 33.03 -3.30
CA ALA A 95 -2.32 32.50 -3.74
C ALA A 95 -1.76 31.50 -2.72
N GLU A 96 -1.73 31.87 -1.44
CA GLU A 96 -1.23 30.97 -0.38
C GLU A 96 -2.06 29.69 -0.26
N LEU A 97 -3.39 29.78 -0.32
CA LEU A 97 -4.26 28.59 -0.31
C LEU A 97 -4.06 27.71 -1.54
N THR A 98 -3.72 28.30 -2.69
CA THR A 98 -3.43 27.56 -3.92
C THR A 98 -2.11 26.78 -3.78
N ASP A 99 -1.08 27.40 -3.21
CA ASP A 99 0.20 26.74 -2.93
C ASP A 99 0.04 25.60 -1.92
N GLN A 100 -0.70 25.85 -0.83
CA GLN A 100 -1.03 24.80 0.14
C GLN A 100 -1.82 23.66 -0.52
N LYS A 101 -2.80 23.98 -1.36
CA LYS A 101 -3.56 22.96 -2.10
C LYS A 101 -2.64 22.11 -2.98
N ALA A 102 -1.68 22.72 -3.67
CA ALA A 102 -0.73 22.00 -4.51
C ALA A 102 0.12 21.02 -3.69
N THR A 103 0.61 21.43 -2.51
CA THR A 103 1.37 20.51 -1.64
C THR A 103 0.53 19.35 -1.13
N TRP A 104 -0.74 19.60 -0.76
CA TRP A 104 -1.68 18.56 -0.36
C TRP A 104 -1.99 17.57 -1.49
N VAL A 105 -2.15 18.06 -2.72
CA VAL A 105 -2.38 17.19 -3.90
C VAL A 105 -1.18 16.29 -4.12
N THR A 106 0.04 16.82 -4.15
CA THR A 106 1.26 16.02 -4.31
C THR A 106 1.41 14.99 -3.20
N TRP A 107 1.12 15.35 -1.95
CA TRP A 107 1.13 14.41 -0.83
C TRP A 107 0.11 13.29 -1.02
N ALA A 108 -1.12 13.62 -1.44
CA ALA A 108 -2.18 12.65 -1.67
C ALA A 108 -1.84 11.69 -2.82
N GLU A 109 -1.26 12.18 -3.90
CA GLU A 109 -0.79 11.36 -5.03
C GLU A 109 0.30 10.38 -4.59
N ASN A 110 1.30 10.86 -3.83
CA ASN A 110 2.35 10.01 -3.28
C ASN A 110 1.79 8.94 -2.33
N ALA A 111 0.86 9.32 -1.44
CA ALA A 111 0.21 8.39 -0.53
C ALA A 111 -0.62 7.34 -1.29
N SER A 112 -1.37 7.76 -2.32
CA SER A 112 -2.12 6.85 -3.19
C SER A 112 -1.19 5.86 -3.89
N GLY A 113 -0.07 6.33 -4.46
CA GLY A 113 0.92 5.46 -5.09
C GLY A 113 1.53 4.44 -4.12
N MET A 114 1.77 4.84 -2.87
CA MET A 114 2.26 3.92 -1.84
C MET A 114 1.21 2.85 -1.47
N VAL A 115 -0.07 3.23 -1.38
CA VAL A 115 -1.16 2.28 -1.17
C VAL A 115 -1.26 1.27 -2.32
N ASP A 116 -1.12 1.72 -3.57
CA ASP A 116 -1.17 0.83 -4.72
C ASP A 116 0.03 -0.15 -4.77
N MET A 117 1.23 0.31 -4.39
CA MET A 117 2.38 -0.57 -4.21
C MET A 117 2.12 -1.64 -3.14
N LEU A 118 1.59 -1.24 -1.98
CA LEU A 118 1.27 -2.17 -0.90
C LEU A 118 0.20 -3.18 -1.31
N ARG A 119 -0.82 -2.76 -2.08
CA ARG A 119 -1.82 -3.66 -2.65
C ARG A 119 -1.21 -4.70 -3.57
N LEU A 120 -0.26 -4.31 -4.44
CA LEU A 120 0.46 -5.25 -5.31
C LEU A 120 1.25 -6.28 -4.49
N ARG A 121 1.90 -5.84 -3.40
CA ARG A 121 2.64 -6.74 -2.51
C ARG A 121 1.73 -7.71 -1.77
N ILE A 122 0.57 -7.26 -1.30
CA ILE A 122 -0.44 -8.15 -0.68
C ILE A 122 -0.89 -9.21 -1.69
N ALA A 123 -1.24 -8.81 -2.91
CA ALA A 123 -1.68 -9.75 -3.95
C ALA A 123 -0.59 -10.75 -4.37
N GLU A 124 0.68 -10.36 -4.31
CA GLU A 124 1.81 -11.28 -4.51
C GLU A 124 1.91 -12.30 -3.37
N LEU A 125 1.80 -11.83 -2.11
CA LEU A 125 1.85 -12.69 -0.94
C LEU A 125 0.69 -13.69 -0.93
N GLU A 126 -0.54 -13.25 -1.22
CA GLU A 126 -1.72 -14.12 -1.32
C GLU A 126 -1.53 -15.23 -2.38
N ARG A 127 -0.90 -14.89 -3.52
CA ARG A 127 -0.53 -15.87 -4.54
C ARG A 127 0.51 -16.88 -4.03
N SER A 128 1.56 -16.39 -3.36
CA SER A 128 2.59 -17.27 -2.79
C SER A 128 2.07 -18.18 -1.68
N GLU A 129 1.13 -17.69 -0.86
CA GLU A 129 0.48 -18.47 0.20
C GLU A 129 -0.39 -19.56 -0.41
N THR A 130 -1.18 -19.22 -1.43
CA THR A 130 -1.98 -20.20 -2.18
C THR A 130 -1.08 -21.29 -2.79
N GLN A 131 0.07 -20.92 -3.33
CA GLN A 131 1.04 -21.86 -3.86
C GLN A 131 1.58 -22.80 -2.76
N LEU A 132 2.00 -22.26 -1.62
CA LEU A 132 2.52 -23.07 -0.50
C LEU A 132 1.46 -24.04 0.06
N ILE A 133 0.19 -23.64 0.09
CA ILE A 133 -0.92 -24.52 0.48
C ILE A 133 -1.04 -25.68 -0.51
N ASN A 134 -1.04 -25.40 -1.82
CA ASN A 134 -1.13 -26.45 -2.85
C ASN A 134 0.07 -27.41 -2.80
N GLU A 135 1.28 -26.88 -2.59
CA GLU A 135 2.49 -27.67 -2.45
C GLU A 135 2.44 -28.56 -1.20
N ARG A 136 2.01 -28.00 -0.06
CA ARG A 136 1.79 -28.75 1.18
C ARG A 136 0.76 -29.87 0.98
N ASP A 137 -0.40 -29.56 0.41
CA ASP A 137 -1.47 -30.54 0.22
C ASP A 137 -1.03 -31.68 -0.72
N SER A 138 -0.24 -31.35 -1.75
CA SER A 138 0.38 -32.33 -2.63
C SER A 138 1.39 -33.22 -1.91
N ALA A 139 2.23 -32.63 -1.04
CA ALA A 139 3.19 -33.37 -0.24
C ALA A 139 2.51 -34.28 0.80
N GLU A 140 1.46 -33.79 1.46
CA GLU A 140 0.63 -34.56 2.39
C GLU A 140 -0.03 -35.74 1.69
N SER A 141 -0.61 -35.53 0.50
CA SER A 141 -1.18 -36.61 -0.31
C SER A 141 -0.13 -37.67 -0.67
N ALA A 142 1.06 -37.24 -1.11
CA ALA A 142 2.14 -38.16 -1.46
C ALA A 142 2.62 -38.98 -0.25
N LEU A 143 2.72 -38.35 0.93
CA LEU A 143 3.10 -39.05 2.16
C LEU A 143 1.99 -40.00 2.65
N ASN A 144 0.72 -39.61 2.57
CA ASN A 144 -0.40 -40.48 2.88
C ASN A 144 -0.40 -41.74 2.00
N ASP A 145 -0.16 -41.57 0.69
CA ASP A 145 -0.07 -42.68 -0.26
C ASP A 145 1.11 -43.60 0.05
N ALA A 146 2.28 -43.04 0.36
CA ALA A 146 3.47 -43.80 0.75
C ALA A 146 3.23 -44.60 2.05
N TYR A 147 2.67 -43.95 3.08
CA TYR A 147 2.34 -44.60 4.34
C TYR A 147 1.32 -45.72 4.12
N LYS A 148 0.27 -45.48 3.33
CA LYS A 148 -0.71 -46.51 3.00
C LYS A 148 -0.12 -47.68 2.22
N ALA A 149 0.84 -47.43 1.33
CA ALA A 149 1.51 -48.49 0.58
C ALA A 149 2.33 -49.42 1.49
N VAL A 150 2.97 -48.88 2.53
CA VAL A 150 3.81 -49.64 3.46
C VAL A 150 2.98 -50.27 4.59
N MET A 151 2.08 -49.50 5.19
CA MET A 151 1.34 -49.90 6.38
C MET A 151 0.01 -50.59 6.06
N GLY A 152 -0.46 -50.50 4.80
CA GLY A 152 -1.75 -51.05 4.34
C GLY A 152 -2.98 -50.19 4.69
N GLN A 153 -2.79 -49.12 5.46
CA GLN A 153 -3.84 -48.19 5.88
C GLN A 153 -3.32 -46.76 5.84
N ALA A 154 -4.23 -45.78 5.66
CA ALA A 154 -3.85 -44.38 5.72
C ALA A 154 -3.47 -43.99 7.16
N PRO A 155 -2.56 -43.02 7.34
CA PRO A 155 -2.21 -42.54 8.67
C PRO A 155 -3.38 -41.81 9.31
N GLU A 156 -3.54 -41.97 10.62
CA GLU A 156 -4.50 -41.20 11.41
C GLU A 156 -3.82 -39.99 12.03
N TRP A 157 -3.89 -38.86 11.32
CA TRP A 157 -3.32 -37.60 11.80
C TRP A 157 -3.95 -37.18 13.13
N SER A 158 -3.10 -36.85 14.10
CA SER A 158 -3.54 -36.36 15.40
C SER A 158 -2.53 -35.37 15.97
N ASN A 159 -2.91 -34.66 17.02
CA ASN A 159 -1.98 -33.73 17.69
C ASN A 159 -0.74 -34.42 18.30
N TRP A 160 -0.75 -35.75 18.41
CA TRP A 160 0.37 -36.55 18.92
C TRP A 160 1.04 -37.39 17.82
N PHE A 161 0.54 -37.32 16.57
CA PHE A 161 1.05 -38.10 15.45
C PHE A 161 1.27 -37.17 14.26
N SER A 162 2.54 -36.87 13.99
CA SER A 162 2.99 -35.92 12.96
C SER A 162 3.67 -36.63 11.79
N PHE A 163 4.06 -35.85 10.77
CA PHE A 163 4.77 -36.36 9.59
C PHE A 163 6.05 -37.13 9.94
N GLU A 164 6.79 -36.69 10.96
CA GLU A 164 7.99 -37.36 11.45
C GLU A 164 7.66 -38.77 11.96
N ASN A 165 6.61 -38.89 12.79
CA ASN A 165 6.16 -40.18 13.30
C ASN A 165 5.76 -41.14 12.16
N ALA A 166 5.07 -40.63 11.14
CA ALA A 166 4.67 -41.44 9.99
C ALA A 166 5.88 -41.97 9.21
N ILE A 167 6.93 -41.15 9.05
CA ILE A 167 8.17 -41.54 8.38
C ILE A 167 8.94 -42.57 9.21
N ASP A 168 9.06 -42.36 10.52
CA ASP A 168 9.74 -43.28 11.43
C ASP A 168 9.08 -44.67 11.43
N GLU A 169 7.75 -44.73 11.41
CA GLU A 169 7.02 -45.99 11.33
C GLU A 169 7.22 -46.71 9.99
N ILE A 170 7.20 -45.96 8.88
CA ILE A 170 7.51 -46.51 7.55
C ILE A 170 8.92 -47.12 7.54
N GLU A 171 9.90 -46.38 8.07
CA GLU A 171 11.29 -46.83 8.12
C GLU A 171 11.42 -48.12 8.93
N LEU A 172 10.84 -48.16 10.13
CA LEU A 172 10.83 -49.33 10.99
C LEU A 172 10.24 -50.57 10.30
N VAL A 173 9.08 -50.43 9.65
CA VAL A 173 8.45 -51.56 8.96
C VAL A 173 9.28 -52.02 7.77
N CYS A 174 9.86 -51.10 7.01
CA CYS A 174 10.75 -51.44 5.90
C CYS A 174 12.01 -52.18 6.37
N GLU A 175 12.60 -51.78 7.51
CA GLU A 175 13.73 -52.48 8.11
C GLU A 175 13.37 -53.90 8.55
N LEU A 176 12.21 -54.07 9.21
CA LEU A 176 11.73 -55.38 9.64
C LEU A 176 11.55 -56.33 8.45
N TRP A 177 10.94 -55.86 7.36
CA TRP A 177 10.78 -56.67 6.15
C TRP A 177 12.10 -57.04 5.49
N ARG A 178 13.07 -56.11 5.49
CA ARG A 178 14.42 -56.37 4.97
C ARG A 178 15.10 -57.48 5.76
N ASN A 179 15.08 -57.38 7.09
CA ASN A 179 15.66 -58.39 7.97
C ASN A 179 14.98 -59.77 7.80
N GLN A 180 13.65 -59.81 7.74
CA GLN A 180 12.93 -61.06 7.47
C GLN A 180 13.30 -61.67 6.12
N THR A 181 13.50 -60.85 5.09
CA THR A 181 13.92 -61.32 3.77
C THR A 181 15.33 -61.90 3.82
N ASP A 182 16.24 -61.26 4.55
CA ASP A 182 17.60 -61.76 4.75
C ASP A 182 17.63 -63.10 5.49
N ASP A 183 16.82 -63.25 6.54
CA ASP A 183 16.66 -64.53 7.26
C ASP A 183 16.19 -65.64 6.31
N VAL A 184 15.19 -65.37 5.48
CA VAL A 184 14.69 -66.34 4.49
C VAL A 184 15.79 -66.74 3.49
N ILE A 185 16.61 -65.78 3.04
CA ILE A 185 17.74 -66.06 2.15
C ILE A 185 18.76 -66.95 2.85
N GLN A 186 19.13 -66.64 4.10
CA GLN A 186 20.06 -67.43 4.90
C GLN A 186 19.54 -68.86 5.13
N PHE A 187 18.26 -69.02 5.45
CA PHE A 187 17.66 -70.33 5.63
C PHE A 187 17.68 -71.15 4.33
N ARG A 188 17.36 -70.53 3.18
CA ARG A 188 17.44 -71.22 1.88
C ARG A 188 18.86 -71.70 1.58
N GLN A 189 19.87 -70.86 1.85
CA GLN A 189 21.28 -71.25 1.68
C GLN A 189 21.65 -72.42 2.60
N ARG A 190 21.23 -72.39 3.88
CA ARG A 190 21.51 -73.46 4.82
C ARG A 190 20.83 -74.77 4.46
N ILE A 191 19.58 -74.72 3.98
CA ILE A 191 18.86 -75.90 3.48
C ILE A 191 19.63 -76.51 2.30
N GLN A 192 20.04 -75.71 1.32
CA GLN A 192 20.83 -76.19 0.18
C GLN A 192 22.17 -76.81 0.62
N GLU A 193 22.87 -76.19 1.58
CA GLU A 193 24.10 -76.74 2.15
C GLU A 193 23.85 -78.11 2.79
N LEU A 194 22.79 -78.25 3.59
CA LEU A 194 22.43 -79.50 4.26
C LEU A 194 21.98 -80.57 3.26
N GLU A 195 21.21 -80.22 2.23
CA GLU A 195 20.78 -81.11 1.16
C GLU A 195 21.95 -81.55 0.24
N ALA A 196 23.05 -80.79 0.21
CA ALA A 196 24.26 -81.15 -0.49
C ALA A 196 25.16 -82.12 0.31
N ARG A 197 25.02 -82.18 1.64
CA ARG A 197 25.80 -83.09 2.48
C ARG A 197 25.42 -84.55 2.18
N THR A 198 26.43 -85.40 2.15
CA THR A 198 26.29 -86.84 1.95
C THR A 198 26.82 -87.59 3.17
N VAL A 199 26.08 -88.57 3.67
CA VAL A 199 26.54 -89.47 4.73
C VAL A 199 27.64 -90.37 4.16
N ASN A 200 28.76 -90.46 4.85
CA ASN A 200 29.88 -91.31 4.46
C ASN A 200 29.81 -92.64 5.24
N LEU A 201 29.38 -93.71 4.56
CA LEU A 201 29.42 -95.08 5.08
C LEU A 201 30.32 -95.91 4.18
N SER A 202 31.35 -96.52 4.75
CA SER A 202 32.27 -97.39 4.03
C SER A 202 31.56 -98.68 3.64
N LYS A 203 31.51 -99.00 2.34
CA LYS A 203 31.06 -100.30 1.86
C LYS A 203 32.26 -101.24 1.73
N LEU A 204 32.35 -102.20 2.66
CA LEU A 204 33.38 -103.23 2.66
C LEU A 204 32.76 -104.57 2.26
N SER A 205 33.53 -105.38 1.53
CA SER A 205 33.20 -106.77 1.25
C SER A 205 33.33 -107.64 2.51
N VAL A 206 32.63 -108.77 2.54
CA VAL A 206 32.71 -109.74 3.64
C VAL A 206 34.16 -110.13 3.94
N GLY A 207 34.99 -110.32 2.90
CA GLY A 207 36.41 -110.66 3.07
C GLY A 207 37.22 -109.56 3.73
N GLU A 208 36.97 -108.29 3.40
CA GLU A 208 37.61 -107.15 4.06
C GLU A 208 37.19 -107.06 5.52
N VAL A 209 35.90 -107.21 5.82
CA VAL A 209 35.38 -107.18 7.21
C VAL A 209 35.99 -108.32 8.03
N MET A 210 36.05 -109.54 7.49
CA MET A 210 36.70 -110.68 8.16
C MET A 210 38.15 -110.38 8.52
N TYR A 211 38.88 -109.69 7.64
CA TYR A 211 40.27 -109.32 7.89
C TYR A 211 40.41 -108.36 9.07
N VAL A 212 39.47 -107.42 9.26
CA VAL A 212 39.51 -106.45 10.36
C VAL A 212 38.87 -106.95 11.65
N SER A 213 37.96 -107.93 11.59
CA SER A 213 37.14 -108.37 12.74
C SER A 213 37.59 -109.69 13.39
N GLY A 214 38.72 -110.26 12.97
CA GLY A 214 39.22 -111.53 13.52
C GLY A 214 38.64 -112.80 12.89
N PHE A 215 38.32 -112.75 11.58
CA PHE A 215 37.97 -113.90 10.71
C PHE A 215 36.69 -114.68 11.05
N SER A 216 35.79 -114.12 11.86
CA SER A 216 34.44 -114.68 12.01
C SER A 216 33.58 -114.35 10.78
N ARG A 217 33.20 -115.39 10.02
CA ARG A 217 32.37 -115.24 8.82
C ARG A 217 30.95 -114.79 9.15
N ASP A 218 30.30 -115.40 10.13
CA ASP A 218 28.94 -115.06 10.55
C ASP A 218 28.84 -113.60 11.02
N TYR A 219 29.87 -113.11 11.72
CA TYR A 219 29.97 -111.71 12.11
C TYR A 219 30.12 -110.78 10.89
N ALA A 220 31.01 -111.12 9.96
CA ALA A 220 31.28 -110.29 8.78
C ALA A 220 30.08 -110.20 7.84
N GLU A 221 29.37 -111.31 7.62
CA GLU A 221 28.12 -111.34 6.84
C GLU A 221 27.02 -110.54 7.54
N GLY A 222 26.88 -110.67 8.86
CA GLY A 222 25.94 -109.86 9.65
C GLY A 222 26.24 -108.35 9.63
N TRP A 223 27.52 -107.97 9.66
CA TRP A 223 27.95 -106.58 9.54
C TRP A 223 27.62 -106.01 8.16
N CYS A 224 27.94 -106.73 7.07
CA CYS A 224 27.65 -106.29 5.71
C CYS A 224 26.13 -106.15 5.49
N ALA A 225 25.34 -107.12 5.94
CA ALA A 225 23.88 -107.06 5.87
C ALA A 225 23.30 -105.90 6.68
N GLY A 226 23.83 -105.65 7.89
CA GLY A 226 23.45 -104.50 8.72
C GLY A 226 23.82 -103.16 8.08
N ASN A 227 24.99 -103.08 7.44
CA ASN A 227 25.46 -101.87 6.75
C ASN A 227 24.64 -101.57 5.48
N ASP A 228 24.32 -102.60 4.68
CA ASP A 228 23.44 -102.44 3.51
C ASP A 228 22.02 -102.02 3.94
N ASN A 229 21.49 -102.57 5.04
CA ASN A 229 20.22 -102.14 5.61
C ASN A 229 20.29 -100.68 6.08
N ALA A 230 21.35 -100.26 6.77
CA ALA A 230 21.54 -98.87 7.18
C ALA A 230 21.60 -97.91 5.97
N ILE A 231 22.32 -98.27 4.91
CA ILE A 231 22.36 -97.48 3.67
C ILE A 231 20.98 -97.38 3.02
N HIS A 232 20.22 -98.48 2.99
CA HIS A 232 18.86 -98.51 2.47
C HIS A 232 17.95 -97.56 3.25
N GLU A 233 17.92 -97.66 4.57
CA GLU A 233 17.07 -96.82 5.43
C GLU A 233 17.45 -95.33 5.33
N ILE A 234 18.74 -95.00 5.27
CA ILE A 234 19.20 -93.61 5.11
C ILE A 234 18.74 -93.03 3.77
N ARG A 235 18.83 -93.81 2.68
CA ARG A 235 18.34 -93.39 1.36
C ARG A 235 16.82 -93.31 1.30
N ALA A 236 16.11 -94.23 1.96
CA ALA A 236 14.66 -94.20 2.08
C ALA A 236 14.16 -92.95 2.83
N ALA A 237 14.95 -92.44 3.77
CA ALA A 237 14.73 -91.16 4.44
C ALA A 237 15.09 -89.92 3.57
N GLY A 238 15.51 -90.11 2.32
CA GLY A 238 15.87 -89.03 1.39
C GLY A 238 17.26 -88.43 1.60
N ILE A 239 18.11 -89.05 2.44
CA ILE A 239 19.45 -88.56 2.74
C ILE A 239 20.45 -89.18 1.76
N LYS A 240 21.30 -88.34 1.16
CA LYS A 240 22.33 -88.80 0.23
C LYS A 240 23.41 -89.57 0.98
N VAL A 241 23.83 -90.72 0.45
CA VAL A 241 24.96 -91.51 0.95
C VAL A 241 26.06 -91.50 -0.11
N LYS A 242 27.30 -91.22 0.29
CA LYS A 242 28.46 -91.23 -0.60
C LYS A 242 28.61 -92.62 -1.22
N GLU A 243 28.70 -92.68 -2.55
CA GLU A 243 28.99 -93.93 -3.23
C GLU A 243 30.44 -94.34 -2.89
N SER A 244 30.61 -95.60 -2.46
CA SER A 244 31.91 -96.18 -2.10
C SER A 244 32.67 -96.62 -3.34
#